data_AF-A0A1R1XFX1-F1
#
_entry.id   AF-A0A1R1XFX1-F1
#
_cell.length_a   1.000
_cell.length_b   1.000
_cell.length_c   1.000
_cell.angle_alpha   90.00
_cell.angle_beta   90.00
_cell.angle_gamma   90.00
#
_symmetry.space_group_name_H-M   'P 1'
#
loop_
_entity.id
_entity.type
_entity.pdbx_description
1 polymer ?
#
loop_
_entity_poly.entity_id
_entity_poly.type
_entity_poly.pdbx_seq_one_letter_code
_entity_poly.pdbx_strand_id
1 'polypeptide(L)' 'MSPNEMMEKHVLISTCAMNQHALDFKGNYERIRSTIITAKQNNSKIRVGSELEITGYSCQDHFYEGIPALRLYPSKTFF' A
#
# COMPACT_ATOMS: atom_id res chain seq x y z
N MET A 1 -27.47 16.93 16.28
CA MET A 1 -26.83 15.63 16.02
C MET A 1 -25.43 15.70 16.59
N SER A 2 -25.05 14.78 17.46
CA SER A 2 -23.73 14.83 18.11
C SER A 2 -22.62 14.58 17.07
N PRO A 3 -21.39 15.11 17.25
CA PRO A 3 -20.27 14.82 16.36
C PRO A 3 -20.01 13.32 16.17
N ASN A 4 -20.32 12.51 17.19
CA ASN A 4 -20.19 11.06 17.14
C ASN A 4 -21.25 10.39 16.24
N GLU A 5 -22.49 10.90 16.19
CA GLU A 5 -23.52 10.40 15.26
C GLU A 5 -23.23 10.76 13.79
N MET A 6 -22.56 11.88 13.54
CA MET A 6 -22.12 12.27 12.19
C MET A 6 -20.98 11.39 11.67
N MET A 7 -20.17 10.83 12.58
CA MET A 7 -19.02 9.98 12.24
C MET A 7 -19.44 8.55 11.90
N GLU A 8 -20.53 8.02 12.47
CA GLU A 8 -21.05 6.69 12.09
C GLU A 8 -21.57 6.60 10.65
N LYS A 9 -21.93 7.74 10.02
CA LYS A 9 -22.41 7.77 8.63
C LYS A 9 -21.32 7.94 7.58
N HIS A 10 -20.09 8.29 7.98
CA HIS A 10 -19.03 8.65 7.03
C HIS A 10 -17.85 7.67 7.10
N VAL A 11 -17.39 7.24 5.94
CA VAL A 11 -16.19 6.40 5.81
C VAL A 11 -15.01 7.30 5.47
N LEU A 12 -13.97 7.27 6.31
CA LEU A 12 -12.71 7.95 6.03
C LEU A 12 -11.84 7.10 5.10
N ILE A 13 -11.43 7.69 3.98
CA ILE A 13 -10.60 7.06 2.96
C ILE A 13 -9.32 7.89 2.83
N SER A 14 -8.16 7.23 2.92
CA SER A 14 -6.86 7.84 2.66
C SER A 14 -6.36 7.43 1.28
N THR A 15 -5.82 8.39 0.53
CA THR A 15 -5.00 8.15 -0.66
C THR A 15 -3.56 8.54 -0.36
N CYS A 16 -2.60 7.95 -1.07
CA CYS A 16 -1.19 8.26 -0.88
C CYS A 16 -0.40 8.20 -2.18
N ALA A 17 0.57 9.11 -2.29
CA ALA A 17 1.61 9.08 -3.30
C ALA A 17 2.93 8.72 -2.62
N MET A 18 3.67 7.78 -3.18
CA MET A 18 4.94 7.32 -2.64
C MET A 18 6.02 7.33 -3.70
N ASN A 19 7.25 7.57 -3.27
CA ASN A 19 8.42 7.43 -4.13
C ASN A 19 8.80 5.94 -4.19
N GLN A 20 8.20 5.20 -5.12
CA GLN A 20 8.51 3.80 -5.35
C GLN A 20 9.67 3.67 -6.32
N HIS A 21 10.51 2.67 -6.11
CA HIS A 21 11.60 2.34 -7.02
C HIS A 21 11.34 0.98 -7.67
N ALA A 22 11.53 0.90 -8.98
CA ALA A 22 11.36 -0.34 -9.72
C ALA A 22 12.29 -1.42 -9.13
N LEU A 23 11.73 -2.61 -8.87
CA LEU A 23 12.43 -3.79 -8.31
C LEU A 23 12.95 -3.63 -6.85
N ASP A 24 12.72 -2.49 -6.19
CA ASP A 24 13.05 -2.29 -4.77
C ASP A 24 11.89 -2.77 -3.86
N PHE A 25 11.66 -4.08 -3.84
CA PHE A 25 10.53 -4.63 -3.11
C PHE A 25 10.58 -4.39 -1.60
N LYS A 26 11.77 -4.47 -1.00
CA LYS A 26 11.93 -4.25 0.43
C LYS A 26 11.65 -2.80 0.79
N GLY A 27 12.21 -1.84 0.05
CA GLY A 27 11.93 -0.43 0.29
C GLY A 27 10.47 -0.09 -0.02
N ASN A 28 9.90 -0.62 -1.10
CA ASN A 28 8.50 -0.38 -1.44
C ASN A 28 7.57 -0.94 -0.36
N TYR A 29 7.87 -2.13 0.18
CA TYR A 29 7.16 -2.69 1.33
C TYR A 29 7.20 -1.77 2.56
N GLU A 30 8.39 -1.27 2.95
CA GLU A 30 8.50 -0.38 4.12
C GLU A 30 7.73 0.93 3.92
N ARG A 31 7.71 1.49 2.71
CA ARG A 31 6.93 2.69 2.36
C ARG A 31 5.42 2.41 2.42
N ILE A 32 4.96 1.29 1.84
CA ILE A 32 3.55 0.87 1.92
C ILE A 32 3.15 0.72 3.39
N ARG A 33 3.96 0.02 4.18
CA ARG A 33 3.72 -0.22 5.60
C ARG A 33 3.61 1.09 6.39
N SER A 34 4.51 2.05 6.15
CA SER A 34 4.46 3.34 6.86
C SER A 34 3.19 4.12 6.54
N THR A 35 2.77 4.18 5.26
CA THR A 35 1.53 4.87 4.88
C THR A 35 0.26 4.20 5.43
N ILE A 36 0.24 2.86 5.53
CA ILE A 36 -0.86 2.14 6.18
C ILE A 36 -0.95 2.51 7.67
N ILE A 37 0.20 2.60 8.36
CA ILE A 37 0.23 3.00 9.78
C ILE A 37 -0.34 4.42 9.93
N THR A 38 0.10 5.37 9.09
CA THR A 38 -0.42 6.74 9.09
C THR A 38 -1.93 6.79 8.79
N ALA A 39 -2.42 6.03 7.80
CA ALA A 39 -3.85 5.97 7.48
C ALA A 39 -4.67 5.44 8.67
N LYS A 40 -4.17 4.40 9.36
CA LYS A 40 -4.80 3.87 10.58
C LYS A 40 -4.81 4.88 11.73
N GLN A 41 -3.71 5.62 11.93
CA GLN A 41 -3.63 6.70 12.92
C GLN A 41 -4.64 7.82 12.63
N ASN A 42 -4.94 8.07 11.35
CA ASN A 42 -5.96 9.01 10.90
C ASN A 42 -7.38 8.42 10.84
N ASN A 43 -7.62 7.26 11.46
CA ASN A 43 -8.92 6.57 11.50
C ASN A 43 -9.50 6.23 10.11
N SER A 44 -8.66 6.15 9.07
CA SER A 44 -9.12 5.74 7.74
C SER A 44 -9.46 4.26 7.70
N LYS A 45 -10.64 3.94 7.15
CA LYS A 45 -11.11 2.57 6.96
C LYS A 45 -10.55 1.94 5.70
N ILE A 46 -10.25 2.76 4.69
CA ILE A 46 -9.68 2.34 3.41
C ILE A 46 -8.44 3.19 3.15
N ARG A 47 -7.36 2.53 2.71
CA ARG A 47 -6.15 3.16 2.19
C ARG A 47 -5.98 2.72 0.75
N VAL A 48 -5.90 3.68 -0.16
CA VAL A 48 -5.64 3.45 -1.59
C VAL A 48 -4.20 3.83 -1.88
N GLY A 49 -3.45 2.88 -2.43
CA GLY A 49 -2.07 3.05 -2.88
C GLY A 49 -1.96 3.54 -4.31
N SER A 50 -0.73 3.78 -4.77
CA SER A 50 -0.47 4.05 -6.19
C SER A 50 -0.49 2.75 -7.01
N GLU A 51 -0.68 2.87 -8.31
CA GLU A 51 -0.64 1.73 -9.22
C GLU A 51 0.70 0.99 -9.16
N LEU A 52 0.66 -0.34 -9.13
CA LEU A 52 1.84 -1.22 -9.10
C LEU A 52 2.85 -0.88 -7.99
N GLU A 53 2.38 -0.36 -6.84
CA GLU A 53 3.25 0.14 -5.77
C GLU A 53 4.21 -0.88 -5.15
N ILE A 54 3.94 -2.18 -5.27
CA ILE A 54 4.78 -3.26 -4.73
C ILE A 54 6.05 -3.40 -5.57
N THR A 55 5.89 -3.56 -6.89
CA THR A 55 7.00 -3.71 -7.84
C THR A 55 7.65 -2.37 -8.17
N GLY A 56 6.87 -1.28 -8.10
CA GLY A 56 7.14 -0.02 -8.75
C GLY A 56 6.54 0.00 -10.16
N TYR A 57 5.99 1.14 -10.55
CA TYR A 57 5.34 1.33 -11.86
C TYR A 57 6.29 1.10 -13.04
N SER A 58 7.53 1.61 -12.93
CA SER A 58 8.50 1.67 -14.02
C SER A 58 9.29 0.37 -14.24
N CYS A 59 8.72 -0.80 -13.94
CA CYS A 59 9.40 -2.08 -14.16
C CYS A 59 9.48 -2.49 -15.63
N GLN A 60 8.59 -2.00 -16.51
CA GLN A 60 8.66 -2.25 -17.96
C GLN A 60 8.86 -3.75 -18.30
N ASP A 61 9.84 -4.08 -19.13
CA ASP A 61 10.08 -5.45 -19.59
C ASP A 61 10.47 -6.43 -18.47
N HIS A 62 10.84 -5.92 -17.29
CA HIS A 62 11.08 -6.78 -16.12
C HIS A 62 9.82 -7.55 -15.69
N PHE A 63 8.62 -7.13 -16.10
CA PHE A 63 7.41 -7.93 -15.90
C PHE A 63 7.41 -9.26 -16.69
N TYR A 64 8.21 -9.37 -17.76
CA TYR A 64 8.33 -10.60 -18.56
C TYR A 64 9.41 -11.57 -18.06
N GLU A 65 10.19 -11.21 -17.04
CA GLU A 65 11.26 -12.05 -16.48
C GLU A 65 10.73 -13.23 -15.63
N GLY A 66 9.42 -13.43 -15.59
CA GLY A 66 8.78 -14.61 -15.01
C GLY A 66 8.73 -14.62 -13.48
N ILE A 67 9.53 -13.83 -12.76
CA ILE A 67 9.42 -13.72 -11.30
C ILE A 67 9.89 -12.34 -10.76
N PRO A 68 8.98 -11.36 -10.59
CA PRO A 68 9.25 -10.22 -9.70
C PRO A 68 8.73 -10.49 -8.28
N ALA A 69 7.49 -10.97 -8.12
CA ALA A 69 6.83 -11.10 -6.81
C ALA A 69 7.08 -12.45 -6.09
N LEU A 70 7.10 -13.58 -6.81
CA LEU A 70 7.07 -14.93 -6.19
C LEU A 70 8.33 -15.28 -5.37
N ARG A 71 9.50 -14.68 -5.69
CA ARG A 71 10.77 -14.99 -5.00
C ARG A 71 10.91 -14.31 -3.63
N LEU A 72 10.07 -13.33 -3.32
CA LEU A 72 10.11 -12.57 -2.07
C LEU A 72 9.13 -13.06 -1.00
N TYR A 73 8.32 -14.06 -1.34
CA TYR A 73 7.41 -14.69 -0.39
C TYR A 73 7.89 -16.11 -0.07
N PRO A 74 8.91 -16.28 0.81
CA PRO A 74 9.11 -17.56 1.45
C PRO A 74 7.93 -17.73 2.40
N SER A 75 6.87 -18.39 1.93
CA SER A 75 5.88 -19.11 2.74
C SER A 75 5.80 -18.67 4.20
N LYS A 76 5.19 -17.51 4.48
CA LYS A 76 4.53 -17.11 5.75
C LYS A 76 4.26 -15.61 5.76
N THR A 77 3.07 -15.28 6.26
CA THR A 77 2.59 -13.94 6.64
C THR A 77 1.95 -13.13 5.50
N PHE A 78 0.71 -13.52 5.16
CA PHE A 78 -0.35 -12.52 5.00
C PHE A 78 -1.06 -12.41 6.36
N PHE A 79 -1.41 -11.18 6.73
CA PHE A 79 -2.29 -10.91 7.88
C PHE A 79 -3.65 -11.59 7.68
#